data_AF-A0A2N2CGR6-F1
#
_entry.id   AF-A0A2N2CGR6-F1
#
_cell.length_a   1.000
_cell.length_b   1.000
_cell.length_c   1.000
_cell.angle_alpha   90.00
_cell.angle_beta   90.00
_cell.angle_gamma   90.00
#
_symmetry.space_group_name_H-M   'P 1'
#
loop_
_entity.id
_entity.type
_entity.pdbx_description
1 polymer ?
#
loop_
_entity_poly.entity_id
_entity_poly.type
_entity_poly.pdbx_seq_one_letter_code
_entity_poly.pdbx_strand_id
1 'polypeptide(L)'
;GLKTGYTDKAGLCLVSTIPYKDLEDSNKDRRIIAVLMGAQSHNDRISKSKELLEYGYYNYFIEKIVKAEEQVDEILISTAREVNVPVIAGEDYYKLVKNGTTLRTVIEYQEKIRAPLEKGAVVGKMNVYLNNEIIKEIPVQVSEKVERAGFFTIIFRYLANLLGI
;
A
#
# COMPACT_ATOMS: atom_id res chain seq x y z
N GLY A 1 9.62 -22.98 17.98
CA GLY A 1 10.84 -22.27 18.41
C GLY A 1 11.93 -22.50 17.40
N LEU A 2 12.87 -21.57 17.24
CA LEU A 2 13.93 -21.67 16.23
C LEU A 2 15.27 -22.12 16.84
N LYS A 3 15.74 -21.47 17.91
CA LYS A 3 17.06 -21.79 18.51
C LYS A 3 17.22 -21.25 19.92
N THR A 4 17.95 -21.98 20.77
CA THR A 4 18.49 -21.52 22.06
C THR A 4 20.02 -21.38 21.99
N GLY A 5 20.59 -20.49 22.81
CA GLY A 5 22.04 -20.32 22.93
C GLY A 5 22.45 -19.90 24.35
N TYR A 6 23.64 -20.30 24.78
CA TYR A 6 24.20 -19.90 26.08
C TYR A 6 25.73 -19.94 26.04
N THR A 7 26.36 -18.89 26.58
CA THR A 7 27.73 -18.90 27.10
C THR A 7 27.79 -17.93 28.28
N ASP A 8 28.80 -18.05 29.15
CA ASP A 8 28.95 -17.15 30.30
C ASP A 8 29.06 -15.67 29.89
N LYS A 9 29.66 -15.40 28.70
CA LYS A 9 29.77 -14.04 28.16
C LYS A 9 28.50 -13.55 27.47
N ALA A 10 27.73 -14.43 26.84
CA ALA A 10 26.55 -14.07 26.04
C ALA A 10 25.24 -14.11 26.83
N GLY A 11 25.22 -14.74 28.01
CA GLY A 11 24.01 -15.02 28.77
C GLY A 11 23.07 -15.99 28.04
N LEU A 12 21.81 -16.03 28.46
CA LEU A 12 20.79 -16.93 27.90
C LEU A 12 20.08 -16.27 26.70
N CYS A 13 20.21 -16.87 25.53
CA CYS A 13 19.61 -16.40 24.28
C CYS A 13 18.49 -17.31 23.78
N LEU A 14 17.49 -16.73 23.11
CA LEU A 14 16.36 -17.44 22.50
C LEU A 14 15.92 -16.74 21.20
N VAL A 15 15.84 -17.52 20.13
CA VAL A 15 15.12 -17.16 18.90
C VAL A 15 13.82 -17.96 18.86
N SER A 16 12.70 -17.24 18.90
CA SER A 16 11.35 -17.81 18.88
C SER A 16 10.54 -17.25 17.73
N THR A 17 9.49 -17.98 17.34
CA THR A 17 8.62 -17.56 16.25
C THR A 17 7.21 -18.09 16.45
N ILE A 18 6.22 -17.30 16.03
CA ILE A 18 4.82 -17.70 15.93
C ILE A 18 4.31 -17.40 14.51
N PRO A 19 3.36 -18.20 13.99
CA PRO A 19 2.60 -17.82 12.81
C PRO A 19 1.91 -16.47 13.03
N TYR A 20 1.89 -15.64 11.99
CA TYR A 20 1.16 -14.40 11.96
C TYR A 20 -0.02 -14.55 11.00
N LYS A 21 -1.23 -14.31 11.50
CA LYS A 21 -2.43 -14.38 10.69
C LYS A 21 -2.67 -13.03 10.04
N ASP A 22 -2.42 -12.95 8.75
CA ASP A 22 -2.80 -11.81 7.92
C ASP A 22 -4.34 -11.74 7.82
N LEU A 23 -4.91 -10.55 7.97
CA LEU A 23 -6.36 -10.32 7.86
C LEU A 23 -6.80 -10.30 6.38
N GLU A 24 -5.90 -9.91 5.48
CA GLU A 24 -6.18 -9.68 4.06
C GLU A 24 -5.79 -10.88 3.18
N ASP A 25 -4.75 -11.63 3.56
CA ASP A 25 -4.24 -12.75 2.77
C ASP A 25 -3.87 -13.94 3.64
N SER A 26 -4.87 -14.73 4.01
CA SER A 26 -4.71 -15.92 4.87
C SER A 26 -3.90 -17.05 4.22
N ASN A 27 -3.53 -16.94 2.95
CA ASN A 27 -2.77 -17.96 2.23
C ASN A 27 -1.25 -17.71 2.30
N LYS A 28 -0.81 -16.55 2.78
CA LYS A 28 0.62 -16.26 2.97
C LYS A 28 1.09 -16.75 4.34
N ASP A 29 2.14 -17.58 4.35
CA ASP A 29 2.85 -17.94 5.59
C ASP A 29 3.69 -16.75 6.07
N ARG A 30 3.11 -15.95 6.96
CA ARG A 30 3.80 -14.87 7.66
C ARG A 30 4.12 -15.30 9.08
N ARG A 31 5.21 -14.77 9.62
CA ARG A 31 5.68 -15.12 10.96
C ARG A 31 6.22 -13.92 11.70
N ILE A 32 5.97 -13.86 13.00
CA ILE A 32 6.71 -12.98 13.90
C ILE A 32 7.92 -13.75 14.40
N ILE A 33 9.07 -13.10 14.41
CA ILE A 33 10.33 -13.63 14.95
C ILE A 33 10.77 -12.72 16.09
N ALA A 34 10.98 -13.29 17.26
CA ALA A 34 11.55 -12.61 18.41
C ALA A 34 12.97 -13.15 18.66
N VAL A 35 13.92 -12.22 18.81
CA VAL A 35 15.32 -12.52 19.11
C VAL A 35 15.64 -11.89 20.47
N LEU A 36 15.82 -12.74 21.48
CA LEU A 36 16.22 -12.35 22.82
C LEU A 36 17.67 -12.78 23.07
N MET A 37 18.48 -11.88 23.62
CA MET A 37 19.88 -12.12 23.95
C MET A 37 20.15 -11.71 25.41
N GLY A 38 21.08 -12.39 26.08
CA GLY A 38 21.61 -11.94 27.37
C GLY A 38 20.66 -12.02 28.57
N ALA A 39 19.65 -12.90 28.54
CA ALA A 39 18.79 -13.08 29.71
C ALA A 39 19.59 -13.65 30.90
N GLN A 40 19.27 -13.17 32.10
CA GLN A 40 19.96 -13.55 33.35
C GLN A 40 19.42 -14.84 33.96
N SER A 41 18.17 -15.20 33.64
CA SER A 41 17.56 -16.44 34.11
C SER A 41 16.79 -17.15 32.99
N HIS A 42 16.54 -18.44 33.18
CA HIS A 42 15.73 -19.23 32.25
C HIS A 42 14.30 -18.69 32.16
N ASN A 43 13.74 -18.25 33.29
CA ASN A 43 12.40 -17.68 33.35
C ASN A 43 12.33 -16.38 32.57
N ASP A 44 13.29 -15.47 32.74
CA ASP A 44 13.34 -14.22 31.98
C ASP A 44 13.47 -14.48 30.48
N ARG A 45 14.32 -15.47 30.11
CA ARG A 45 14.48 -15.85 28.71
C ARG A 45 13.13 -16.20 28.06
N ILE A 46 12.31 -16.98 28.75
CA ILE A 46 11.01 -17.43 28.23
C ILE A 46 9.99 -16.29 28.31
N SER A 47 9.84 -15.65 29.46
CA SER A 47 8.81 -14.64 29.69
C SER A 47 8.99 -13.42 28.78
N LYS A 48 10.22 -12.92 28.63
CA LYS A 48 10.52 -11.78 27.75
C LYS A 48 10.40 -12.10 26.27
N SER A 49 10.78 -13.32 25.86
CA SER A 49 10.55 -13.75 24.48
C SER A 49 9.06 -13.86 24.17
N LYS A 50 8.25 -14.34 25.12
CA LYS A 50 6.79 -14.40 24.98
C LYS A 50 6.18 -13.00 24.91
N GLU A 51 6.56 -12.12 25.84
CA GLU A 51 6.11 -10.73 25.87
C GLU A 51 6.39 -10.00 24.55
N LEU A 52 7.59 -10.19 23.98
CA LEU A 52 7.96 -9.57 22.70
C LEU A 52 7.13 -10.10 21.52
N LEU A 53 6.88 -11.41 21.47
CA LEU A 53 6.04 -12.03 20.44
C LEU A 53 4.60 -11.53 20.54
N GLU A 54 4.03 -11.51 21.76
CA GLU A 54 2.67 -11.02 22.01
C GLU A 54 2.55 -9.53 21.68
N TYR A 55 3.55 -8.72 22.04
CA TYR A 55 3.59 -7.31 21.68
C TYR A 55 3.51 -7.12 20.16
N GLY A 56 4.36 -7.81 19.40
CA GLY A 56 4.33 -7.77 17.93
C GLY A 56 2.97 -8.22 17.37
N TYR A 57 2.42 -9.31 17.91
CA TYR A 57 1.17 -9.90 17.44
C TYR A 57 -0.05 -9.01 17.68
N TYR A 58 -0.14 -8.40 18.86
CA TYR A 58 -1.32 -7.62 19.24
C TYR A 58 -1.25 -6.16 18.82
N ASN A 59 -0.07 -5.59 18.59
CA ASN A 59 0.08 -4.17 18.30
C ASN A 59 0.33 -3.86 16.83
N TYR A 60 0.63 -4.84 15.99
CA TYR A 60 0.95 -4.61 14.58
C TYR A 60 0.11 -5.48 13.66
N PHE A 61 -0.24 -4.89 12.52
CA PHE A 61 -0.89 -5.60 11.43
C PHE A 61 -0.42 -5.12 10.07
N ILE A 62 -0.58 -5.99 9.08
CA ILE A 62 -0.32 -5.64 7.69
C ILE A 62 -1.61 -5.07 7.12
N GLU A 63 -1.57 -3.80 6.76
CA GLU A 63 -2.63 -3.16 6.02
C GLU A 63 -2.38 -3.32 4.51
N LYS A 64 -3.42 -3.74 3.78
CA LYS A 64 -3.48 -3.61 2.32
C LYS A 64 -3.94 -2.20 2.00
N ILE A 65 -3.03 -1.38 1.48
CA ILE A 65 -3.33 0.03 1.18
C ILE A 65 -3.95 0.15 -0.21
N VAL A 66 -3.40 -0.57 -1.19
CA VAL A 66 -3.96 -0.68 -2.54
C VAL A 66 -3.38 -1.92 -3.24
N LYS A 67 -4.13 -2.50 -4.17
CA LYS A 67 -3.66 -3.56 -5.05
C LYS A 67 -3.37 -3.01 -6.46
N ALA A 68 -2.38 -3.54 -7.15
CA ALA A 68 -2.17 -3.29 -8.57
C ALA A 68 -3.45 -3.62 -9.35
N GLU A 69 -3.74 -2.81 -10.35
CA GLU A 69 -4.95 -2.90 -11.19
C GLU A 69 -6.27 -2.65 -10.46
N GLU A 70 -6.25 -2.36 -9.15
CA GLU A 70 -7.42 -1.86 -8.43
C GLU A 70 -7.79 -0.48 -8.95
N GLN A 71 -9.06 -0.29 -9.31
CA GLN A 71 -9.57 1.02 -9.70
C GLN A 71 -9.58 1.94 -8.48
N VAL A 72 -8.86 3.05 -8.56
CA VAL A 72 -8.69 4.00 -7.46
C VAL A 72 -9.48 5.28 -7.64
N ASP A 73 -9.83 5.62 -8.87
CA ASP A 73 -10.66 6.79 -9.21
C ASP A 73 -11.20 6.71 -10.65
N GLU A 74 -11.96 7.70 -11.06
CA GLU A 74 -12.40 7.98 -12.43
C GLU A 74 -12.11 9.45 -12.78
N ILE A 75 -11.37 9.70 -13.86
CA ILE A 75 -11.02 11.06 -14.29
C ILE A 75 -11.69 11.47 -15.59
N LEU A 76 -11.99 12.77 -15.69
CA LEU A 76 -12.58 13.36 -16.89
C LEU A 76 -11.49 13.82 -17.88
N ILE A 77 -11.39 13.14 -19.02
CA ILE A 77 -10.49 13.51 -20.12
C ILE A 77 -11.35 13.99 -21.31
N SER A 78 -11.49 15.32 -21.45
CA SER A 78 -12.35 15.93 -22.48
C SER A 78 -12.03 15.53 -23.93
N THR A 79 -10.75 15.20 -24.19
CA THR A 79 -10.26 14.78 -25.50
C THR A 79 -10.42 13.28 -25.77
N ALA A 80 -10.80 12.48 -24.76
CA ALA A 80 -11.02 11.06 -24.89
C ALA A 80 -12.37 10.74 -25.54
N ARG A 81 -12.44 9.62 -26.26
CA ARG A 81 -13.67 9.12 -26.89
C ARG A 81 -14.76 8.94 -25.83
N GLU A 82 -14.43 8.17 -24.79
CA GLU A 82 -15.16 8.08 -23.53
C GLU A 82 -14.56 9.09 -22.55
N VAL A 83 -15.38 10.01 -22.07
CA VAL A 83 -14.90 11.17 -21.30
C VAL A 83 -14.44 10.76 -19.91
N ASN A 84 -15.15 9.81 -19.31
CA ASN A 84 -14.83 9.26 -18.01
C ASN A 84 -13.89 8.08 -18.20
N VAL A 85 -12.70 8.18 -17.62
CA VAL A 85 -11.64 7.18 -17.77
C VAL A 85 -11.30 6.63 -16.39
N PRO A 86 -11.53 5.33 -16.14
CA PRO A 86 -11.12 4.70 -14.90
C PRO A 86 -9.60 4.65 -14.81
N VAL A 87 -9.10 4.94 -13.61
CA VAL A 87 -7.66 4.87 -13.31
C VAL A 87 -7.41 3.86 -12.20
N ILE A 88 -6.27 3.20 -12.31
CA ILE A 88 -5.86 2.08 -11.45
C ILE A 88 -4.54 2.38 -10.76
N ALA A 89 -4.29 1.71 -9.64
CA ALA A 89 -2.96 1.69 -9.04
C ALA A 89 -1.99 0.86 -9.89
N GLY A 90 -0.77 1.37 -10.07
CA GLY A 90 0.27 0.73 -10.88
C GLY A 90 1.05 -0.37 -10.15
N GLU A 91 0.92 -0.49 -8.82
CA GLU A 91 1.59 -1.53 -8.03
C GLU A 91 0.82 -1.85 -6.75
N ASP A 92 1.05 -3.06 -6.23
CA ASP A 92 0.59 -3.48 -4.91
C ASP A 92 1.32 -2.70 -3.81
N TYR A 93 0.60 -2.24 -2.79
CA TYR A 93 1.23 -1.71 -1.59
C TYR A 93 0.57 -2.22 -0.30
N TYR A 94 1.41 -2.89 0.48
CA TYR A 94 1.09 -3.40 1.81
C TYR A 94 2.09 -2.84 2.81
N LYS A 95 1.63 -2.50 4.02
CA LYS A 95 2.49 -1.94 5.07
C LYS A 95 2.19 -2.54 6.42
N LEU A 96 3.25 -2.93 7.14
CA LEU A 96 3.14 -3.22 8.57
C LEU A 96 2.91 -1.90 9.32
N VAL A 97 1.78 -1.77 9.99
CA VAL A 97 1.35 -0.61 10.76
C VAL A 97 1.07 -1.00 12.20
N LYS A 98 1.17 -0.01 13.10
CA LYS A 98 0.83 -0.18 14.51
C LYS A 98 -0.64 0.18 14.74
N ASN A 99 -1.32 -0.49 15.65
CA ASN A 99 -2.66 -0.11 16.10
C ASN A 99 -2.71 1.37 16.48
N GLY A 100 -3.78 2.06 16.05
CA GLY A 100 -3.99 3.48 16.28
C GLY A 100 -3.24 4.41 15.33
N THR A 101 -2.53 3.87 14.34
CA THR A 101 -1.92 4.69 13.27
C THR A 101 -2.99 5.18 12.31
N THR A 102 -2.92 6.43 11.84
CA THR A 102 -3.83 6.96 10.82
C THR A 102 -3.21 6.82 9.44
N LEU A 103 -3.95 6.18 8.53
CA LEU A 103 -3.61 6.06 7.11
C LEU A 103 -4.53 6.95 6.28
N ARG A 104 -3.95 7.64 5.29
CA ARG A 104 -4.67 8.47 4.31
C ARG A 104 -4.04 8.30 2.94
N THR A 105 -4.84 8.23 1.89
CA THR A 105 -4.37 8.31 0.50
C THR A 105 -4.89 9.58 -0.14
N VAL A 106 -4.07 10.21 -0.99
CA VAL A 106 -4.48 11.35 -1.83
C VAL A 106 -3.91 11.16 -3.21
N ILE A 107 -4.76 11.33 -4.23
CA ILE A 107 -4.34 11.23 -5.63
C ILE A 107 -4.08 12.63 -6.18
N GLU A 108 -2.94 12.78 -6.84
CA GLU A 108 -2.53 13.99 -7.54
C GLU A 108 -2.34 13.65 -9.02
N TYR A 109 -3.09 14.34 -9.88
CA TYR A 109 -3.04 14.17 -11.33
C TYR A 109 -2.08 15.15 -11.98
N GLN A 110 -1.57 14.77 -13.14
CA GLN A 110 -0.84 15.69 -14.01
C GLN A 110 -1.78 16.80 -14.52
N GLU A 111 -1.27 18.02 -14.67
CA GLU A 111 -2.08 19.18 -15.10
C GLU A 111 -2.75 19.00 -16.48
N LYS A 112 -2.12 18.21 -17.36
CA LYS A 112 -2.54 18.08 -18.76
C LYS A 112 -2.58 16.63 -19.18
N ILE A 113 -3.74 16.01 -18.99
CA ILE A 113 -4.01 14.65 -19.45
C ILE A 113 -4.87 14.74 -20.73
N ARG A 114 -4.39 14.14 -21.82
CA ARG A 114 -5.08 14.17 -23.13
C ARG A 114 -4.96 12.83 -23.83
N ALA A 115 -6.03 12.44 -24.52
CA ALA A 115 -6.04 11.25 -25.37
C ALA A 115 -5.29 11.52 -26.71
N PRO A 116 -4.67 10.48 -27.31
CA PRO A 116 -4.70 9.08 -26.90
C PRO A 116 -3.73 8.73 -25.77
N LEU A 117 -4.13 7.78 -24.91
CA LEU A 117 -3.26 7.18 -23.90
C LEU A 117 -3.22 5.67 -24.10
N GLU A 118 -2.04 5.06 -24.02
CA GLU A 118 -1.92 3.60 -24.03
C GLU A 118 -2.25 3.03 -22.64
N LYS A 119 -2.67 1.76 -22.59
CA LYS A 119 -2.90 1.04 -21.33
C LYS A 119 -1.64 1.14 -20.44
N GLY A 120 -1.81 1.45 -19.16
CA GLY A 120 -0.71 1.62 -18.22
C GLY A 120 -0.02 2.99 -18.28
N ALA A 121 -0.47 3.92 -19.13
CA ALA A 121 0.05 5.28 -19.12
C ALA A 121 -0.20 5.94 -17.76
N VAL A 122 0.87 6.47 -17.16
CA VAL A 122 0.81 7.15 -15.87
C VAL A 122 0.19 8.54 -16.04
N VAL A 123 -0.89 8.79 -15.31
CA VAL A 123 -1.65 10.05 -15.35
C VAL A 123 -1.57 10.83 -14.04
N GLY A 124 -0.99 10.22 -13.00
CA GLY A 124 -0.83 10.84 -11.69
C GLY A 124 -0.10 9.93 -10.71
N LYS A 125 -0.21 10.26 -9.44
CA LYS A 125 0.32 9.48 -8.33
C LYS A 125 -0.64 9.49 -7.14
N MET A 126 -0.67 8.39 -6.42
CA MET A 126 -1.32 8.27 -5.12
C MET A 126 -0.26 8.41 -4.03
N ASN A 127 -0.36 9.47 -3.24
CA ASN A 127 0.46 9.71 -2.07
C ASN A 127 -0.17 9.00 -0.87
N VAL A 128 0.58 8.08 -0.26
CA VAL A 128 0.18 7.35 0.94
C VAL A 128 0.78 8.03 2.16
N TYR A 129 -0.08 8.47 3.07
CA TYR A 129 0.27 9.14 4.32
C TYR A 129 0.10 8.20 5.51
N LEU A 130 1.09 8.19 6.39
CA LEU A 130 1.07 7.54 7.70
C LEU A 130 1.32 8.62 8.76
N ASN A 131 0.35 8.88 9.63
CA ASN A 131 0.45 9.96 10.63
C ASN A 131 0.88 11.32 10.02
N ASN A 132 0.32 11.65 8.85
CA ASN A 132 0.59 12.86 8.06
C ASN A 132 1.96 12.94 7.36
N GLU A 133 2.79 11.90 7.42
CA GLU A 133 4.03 11.82 6.62
C GLU A 133 3.81 10.95 5.38
N ILE A 134 4.31 11.39 4.23
CA ILE A 134 4.28 10.56 3.01
C ILE A 134 5.28 9.42 3.19
N ILE A 135 4.78 8.19 3.11
CA ILE A 135 5.60 6.97 3.21
C ILE A 135 5.81 6.27 1.87
N LYS A 136 4.99 6.59 0.87
CA LYS A 136 5.04 5.99 -0.46
C LYS A 136 4.27 6.84 -1.47
N GLU A 137 4.80 6.93 -2.68
CA GLU A 137 4.08 7.41 -3.86
C GLU A 137 3.87 6.21 -4.80
N ILE A 138 2.63 6.02 -5.27
CA ILE A 138 2.23 4.90 -6.13
C ILE A 138 1.78 5.48 -7.47
N PRO A 139 2.30 5.03 -8.62
CA PRO A 139 1.82 5.49 -9.92
C PRO A 139 0.33 5.22 -10.11
N VAL A 140 -0.42 6.20 -10.61
CA VAL A 140 -1.82 6.04 -11.03
C VAL A 140 -1.86 6.02 -12.55
N GLN A 141 -2.46 4.97 -13.11
CA GLN A 141 -2.39 4.62 -14.52
C GLN A 141 -3.78 4.43 -15.13
N VAL A 142 -3.91 4.56 -16.45
CA VAL A 142 -5.14 4.17 -17.16
C VAL A 142 -5.24 2.65 -17.25
N SER A 143 -6.43 2.10 -16.96
CA SER A 143 -6.67 0.65 -16.97
C SER A 143 -6.65 0.05 -18.38
N GLU A 144 -7.03 0.86 -19.37
CA GLU A 144 -7.17 0.48 -20.77
C GLU A 144 -6.66 1.58 -21.70
N LYS A 145 -6.62 1.27 -23.00
CA LYS A 145 -6.26 2.25 -24.03
C LYS A 145 -7.36 3.29 -24.13
N VAL A 146 -7.00 4.56 -23.95
CA VAL A 146 -7.91 5.69 -24.08
C VAL A 146 -7.81 6.25 -25.49
N GLU A 147 -8.84 6.00 -26.29
CA GLU A 147 -8.92 6.54 -27.65
C GLU A 147 -9.23 8.04 -27.65
N ARG A 148 -8.75 8.74 -28.68
CA ARG A 148 -9.07 10.15 -28.88
C ARG A 148 -10.44 10.30 -29.53
N ALA A 149 -11.25 11.24 -29.05
CA ALA A 149 -12.49 11.63 -29.71
C ALA A 149 -12.25 12.27 -31.08
N GLY A 150 -13.25 12.19 -31.97
CA GLY A 150 -13.20 12.86 -33.27
C GLY A 150 -13.10 14.39 -33.13
N PHE A 151 -12.51 15.03 -34.15
CA PHE A 151 -12.26 16.48 -34.15
C PHE A 151 -13.51 17.32 -33.86
N PHE A 152 -14.64 17.03 -34.52
CA PHE A 152 -15.90 17.74 -34.32
C PHE A 152 -16.46 17.54 -32.91
N THR A 153 -16.33 16.35 -32.34
CA THR A 153 -16.75 16.05 -30.96
C THR A 153 -15.97 16.87 -29.95
N ILE A 154 -14.64 16.98 -30.14
CA ILE A 154 -13.78 17.77 -29.25
C ILE A 154 -14.15 19.25 -29.30
N ILE A 155 -14.36 19.81 -30.51
CA ILE A 155 -14.76 21.22 -30.68
C ILE A 155 -16.12 21.48 -30.03
N PHE A 156 -17.10 20.62 -30.28
CA PHE A 156 -18.43 20.77 -29.70
C PHE A 156 -18.39 20.72 -28.17
N ARG A 157 -17.65 19.77 -27.57
CA ARG A 157 -17.46 19.67 -26.11
C ARG A 157 -16.75 20.89 -25.52
N TYR A 158 -15.82 21.49 -26.26
CA TYR A 158 -15.14 22.71 -25.84
C TYR A 158 -16.10 23.91 -25.82
N LEU A 159 -16.92 24.05 -26.87
CA LEU A 159 -17.94 25.11 -26.95
C LEU A 159 -19.04 24.93 -25.89
N ALA A 160 -19.50 23.70 -25.68
CA ALA A 160 -20.50 23.36 -24.67
C ALA A 160 -20.02 23.75 -23.26
N ASN A 161 -18.80 23.34 -22.88
CA ASN A 161 -18.19 23.74 -21.61
C ASN A 161 -18.04 25.27 -21.46
N LEU A 162 -17.70 25.97 -22.54
CA LEU A 162 -17.57 27.44 -22.51
C LEU A 162 -18.93 28.13 -22.30
N LEU A 163 -20.01 27.55 -22.82
CA LEU A 163 -21.37 28.06 -22.72
C LEU A 163 -22.11 27.58 -21.46
N GLY A 164 -21.50 26.69 -20.66
CA GLY A 164 -22.10 26.12 -19.45
C GLY A 164 -23.26 25.16 -19.73
N ILE A 165 -23.26 24.51 -20.90
CA ILE A 165 -24.28 23.56 -21.38
C ILE A 165 -23.66 22.18 -21.52
#